data_AF-A0A6S7J7H2-F1
#
_entry.id   AF-A0A6S7J7H2-F1
#
_cell.length_a   1.000
_cell.length_b   1.000
_cell.length_c   1.000
_cell.angle_alpha   90.00
_cell.angle_beta   90.00
_cell.angle_gamma   90.00
#
_symmetry.space_group_name_H-M   'P 1'
#
loop_
_entity.id
_entity.type
_entity.pdbx_description
1 polymer ?
#
loop_
_entity_poly.entity_id
_entity_poly.type
_entity_poly.pdbx_seq_one_letter_code
_entity_poly.pdbx_strand_id
1 'polypeptide(L)'
;MYEIKTDDVYEDFRRIGEEKDCWDNSDYPKDSPYYSAHNKKVIGKFKDEAAGVPVIEFVGLRSKMYSYVKESGGGGMTAKGVKKKLCINTMKRYKQLQSSNIAA
;
A
#
# COMPACT_ATOMS: atom_id res chain seq x y z
N MET A 1 14.57 11.54 0.88
CA MET A 1 14.38 10.12 0.55
C MET A 1 14.07 9.41 1.84
N TYR A 2 12.92 8.75 1.94
CA TYR A 2 12.58 7.95 3.12
C TYR A 2 12.85 6.49 2.77
N GLU A 3 13.76 5.88 3.49
CA GLU A 3 14.10 4.46 3.36
C GLU A 3 13.76 3.82 4.70
N ILE A 4 12.86 2.84 4.67
CA ILE A 4 12.44 2.09 5.86
C ILE A 4 13.02 0.70 5.68
N LYS A 5 13.84 0.27 6.64
CA LYS A 5 14.38 -1.09 6.71
C LYS A 5 13.63 -1.84 7.79
N THR A 6 13.06 -2.97 7.41
CA THR A 6 12.43 -3.94 8.32
C THR A 6 12.67 -5.33 7.77
N ASP A 7 12.78 -6.30 8.66
CA ASP A 7 12.97 -7.71 8.30
C ASP A 7 11.66 -8.31 7.78
N ASP A 8 10.53 -7.99 8.42
CA ASP A 8 9.18 -8.37 7.98
C ASP A 8 8.14 -7.36 8.48
N VAL A 9 7.59 -6.58 7.55
CA VAL A 9 6.59 -5.54 7.80
C VAL A 9 5.31 -6.11 8.44
N TYR A 10 4.94 -7.34 8.09
CA TYR A 10 3.70 -7.96 8.56
C TYR A 10 3.84 -8.55 9.97
N GLU A 11 5.01 -9.06 10.32
CA GLU A 11 5.31 -9.40 11.71
C GLU A 11 5.34 -8.15 12.59
N ASP A 12 5.87 -7.03 12.10
CA ASP A 12 5.80 -5.75 12.81
C ASP A 12 4.33 -5.31 13.01
N PHE A 13 3.50 -5.37 11.96
CA PHE A 13 2.07 -5.06 12.09
C PHE A 13 1.34 -6.00 13.04
N ARG A 14 1.69 -7.28 13.05
CA ARG A 14 1.13 -8.26 13.97
C ARG A 14 1.53 -7.99 15.42
N ARG A 15 2.78 -7.60 15.67
CA ARG A 15 3.28 -7.23 17.01
C ARG A 15 2.64 -5.95 17.53
N ILE A 16 2.50 -4.93 16.68
CA ILE A 16 1.76 -3.71 17.01
C ILE A 16 0.27 -4.02 17.21
N GLY A 17 -0.25 -4.98 16.45
CA GLY A 17 -1.62 -5.47 16.47
C GLY A 17 -1.94 -6.53 17.52
N GLU A 18 -1.25 -6.58 18.67
CA GLU A 18 -1.69 -7.39 19.82
C GLU A 18 -3.15 -7.05 20.24
N GLU A 19 -3.65 -5.86 19.88
CA GLU A 19 -5.07 -5.60 19.68
C GLU A 19 -5.57 -6.26 18.38
N LYS A 20 -5.76 -7.59 18.39
CA LYS A 20 -6.33 -8.36 17.26
C LYS A 20 -7.64 -7.79 16.73
N ASP A 21 -8.33 -7.00 17.55
CA ASP A 21 -9.56 -6.34 17.18
C ASP A 21 -9.36 -5.13 16.27
N CYS A 22 -8.17 -4.55 16.15
CA CYS A 22 -8.00 -3.30 15.41
C CYS A 22 -7.91 -3.49 13.88
N TRP A 23 -7.65 -4.71 13.39
CA TRP A 23 -7.36 -4.98 11.98
C TRP A 23 -8.40 -5.86 11.29
N ASP A 24 -8.77 -5.49 10.06
CA ASP A 24 -9.52 -6.31 9.11
C ASP A 24 -8.53 -6.91 8.08
N ASN A 25 -8.19 -8.18 8.31
CA ASN A 25 -7.33 -9.04 7.50
C ASN A 25 -8.14 -10.10 6.72
N SER A 26 -9.44 -9.88 6.54
CA SER A 26 -10.33 -10.85 5.89
C SER A 26 -10.12 -11.00 4.38
N ASP A 27 -9.33 -10.12 3.77
CA ASP A 27 -8.92 -10.16 2.36
C ASP A 27 -7.60 -10.91 2.12
N TYR A 28 -6.94 -11.40 3.18
CA TYR A 28 -5.71 -12.19 3.05
C TYR A 28 -6.00 -13.57 2.43
N PRO A 29 -4.99 -14.21 1.81
CA PRO A 29 -5.09 -15.62 1.43
C PRO A 29 -5.46 -16.47 2.65
N LYS A 30 -6.42 -17.39 2.51
CA LYS A 30 -6.89 -18.23 3.62
C LYS A 30 -5.79 -19.11 4.24
N ASP A 31 -4.76 -19.40 3.45
CA ASP A 31 -3.61 -20.19 3.86
C ASP A 31 -2.57 -19.37 4.65
N SER A 32 -2.76 -18.05 4.74
CA SER A 32 -1.85 -17.15 5.46
C SER A 32 -2.06 -17.26 6.97
N PRO A 33 -0.98 -17.27 7.78
CA PRO A 33 -1.08 -17.21 9.24
C PRO A 33 -1.73 -15.91 9.74
N TYR A 34 -1.81 -14.88 8.89
CA TYR A 34 -2.41 -13.59 9.20
C TYR A 34 -3.87 -13.49 8.79
N TYR A 35 -4.49 -14.52 8.22
CA TYR A 35 -5.90 -14.47 7.82
C TYR A 35 -6.83 -14.55 9.03
N SER A 36 -7.79 -13.63 9.13
CA SER A 36 -8.92 -13.76 10.04
C SER A 36 -10.18 -13.15 9.42
N ALA A 37 -11.29 -13.87 9.52
CA ALA A 37 -12.59 -13.39 9.07
C ALA A 37 -13.34 -12.59 10.15
N HIS A 38 -12.76 -12.45 11.35
CA HIS A 38 -13.43 -11.91 12.54
C HIS A 38 -13.90 -10.46 12.35
N ASN A 39 -13.05 -9.60 11.77
CA ASN A 39 -13.29 -8.16 11.64
C ASN A 39 -13.78 -7.73 10.25
N LYS A 40 -14.26 -8.67 9.44
CA LYS A 40 -14.65 -8.41 8.05
C LYS A 40 -15.69 -7.30 7.96
N LYS A 41 -15.32 -6.16 7.36
CA LYS A 41 -16.19 -4.98 7.16
C LYS A 41 -16.72 -4.35 8.46
N VAL A 42 -16.04 -4.54 9.59
CA VAL A 42 -16.38 -3.85 10.84
C VAL A 42 -15.92 -2.39 10.76
N ILE A 43 -16.82 -1.46 11.11
CA ILE A 43 -16.53 -0.02 11.07
C ILE A 43 -15.48 0.33 12.14
N GLY A 44 -14.53 1.19 11.78
CA GLY A 44 -13.47 1.65 12.70
C GLY A 44 -12.27 0.71 12.79
N LYS A 45 -12.22 -0.36 11.98
CA LYS A 45 -11.07 -1.25 11.88
C LYS A 45 -10.16 -0.85 10.73
N PHE A 46 -8.85 -1.03 10.91
CA PHE A 46 -7.84 -0.77 9.90
C PHE A 46 -7.80 -1.91 8.89
N LYS A 47 -7.90 -1.56 7.62
CA LYS A 47 -7.81 -2.52 6.53
C LYS A 47 -6.45 -2.43 5.86
N ASP A 48 -5.84 -3.56 5.58
CA ASP A 48 -4.70 -3.62 4.67
C ASP A 48 -5.18 -3.66 3.20
N GLU A 49 -4.88 -2.59 2.47
CA GLU A 49 -5.20 -2.46 1.04
C GLU A 49 -4.32 -3.33 0.13
N ALA A 50 -3.18 -3.80 0.63
CA ALA A 50 -2.24 -4.61 -0.14
C ALA A 50 -2.49 -6.12 -0.01
N ALA A 51 -3.43 -6.52 0.86
CA ALA A 51 -3.87 -7.90 1.10
C ALA A 51 -2.71 -8.87 1.40
N GLY A 52 -1.76 -8.44 2.24
CA GLY A 52 -0.61 -9.26 2.63
C GLY A 52 0.55 -9.29 1.63
N VAL A 53 0.53 -8.45 0.59
CA VAL A 53 1.68 -8.26 -0.29
C VAL A 53 2.40 -6.96 0.03
N PRO A 54 3.70 -6.99 0.43
CA PRO A 54 4.42 -5.79 0.83
C PRO A 54 4.44 -4.71 -0.26
N VAL A 55 4.31 -3.44 0.14
CA VAL A 55 4.52 -2.29 -0.75
C VAL A 55 6.01 -1.94 -0.74
N ILE A 56 6.69 -2.15 -1.87
CA ILE A 56 8.14 -1.93 -2.01
C ILE A 56 8.49 -0.48 -2.36
N GLU A 57 7.59 0.19 -3.07
CA GLU A 57 7.80 1.57 -3.51
C GLU A 57 6.50 2.37 -3.37
N PHE A 58 6.63 3.59 -2.85
CA PHE A 58 5.52 4.52 -2.73
C PHE A 58 5.93 5.92 -3.18
N VAL A 59 5.05 6.58 -3.93
CA VAL A 59 5.19 7.99 -4.29
C VAL A 59 3.91 8.74 -3.96
N GLY A 60 4.02 9.72 -3.06
CA GLY A 60 2.94 10.64 -2.70
C GLY A 60 3.22 12.04 -3.25
N LEU A 61 2.41 12.49 -4.22
CA LEU A 61 2.59 13.80 -4.86
C LEU A 61 1.76 14.90 -4.18
N ARG A 62 0.51 14.56 -3.80
CA ARG A 62 -0.45 15.47 -3.15
C ARG A 62 -1.42 14.65 -2.30
N SER A 63 -2.15 15.29 -1.39
CA SER A 63 -3.31 14.69 -0.74
C SER A 63 -4.22 13.97 -1.75
N LYS A 64 -4.44 12.68 -1.53
CA LYS A 64 -5.24 11.79 -2.40
C LYS A 64 -4.70 11.67 -3.84
N MET A 65 -3.40 11.89 -4.03
CA MET A 65 -2.66 11.66 -5.27
C MET A 65 -1.37 10.87 -4.99
N TYR A 66 -1.42 9.56 -5.22
CA TYR A 66 -0.32 8.66 -4.92
C TYR A 66 -0.30 7.44 -5.85
N SER A 67 0.87 6.82 -5.97
CA SER A 67 1.05 5.53 -6.64
C SER A 67 1.99 4.66 -5.82
N TYR A 68 1.77 3.35 -5.88
CA TYR A 68 2.61 2.40 -5.17
C TYR A 68 2.76 1.11 -5.96
N VAL A 69 3.85 0.40 -5.68
CA VAL A 69 4.18 -0.90 -6.27
C VAL A 69 4.29 -1.92 -5.15
N LYS A 70 3.67 -3.08 -5.37
CA LYS A 70 3.73 -4.23 -4.49
C LYS A 70 4.83 -5.17 -4.96
N GLU A 71 5.36 -5.97 -4.06
CA GLU A 71 6.38 -6.97 -4.36
C GLU A 71 5.95 -7.93 -5.49
N SER A 72 4.66 -8.30 -5.55
CA SER A 72 4.11 -9.15 -6.62
C SER A 72 4.06 -8.51 -8.01
N GLY A 73 4.61 -7.31 -8.19
CA GLY A 73 4.58 -6.54 -9.44
C GLY A 73 3.26 -5.82 -9.73
N GLY A 74 2.22 -6.10 -8.93
CA GLY A 74 0.96 -5.34 -8.94
C GLY A 74 1.10 -3.98 -8.26
N GLY A 75 0.15 -3.08 -8.48
CA GLY A 75 0.20 -1.75 -7.87
C GLY A 75 -1.10 -0.98 -8.00
N GLY A 76 -1.17 0.13 -7.28
CA GLY A 76 -2.31 1.03 -7.27
C GLY A 76 -1.92 2.44 -7.66
N MET A 77 -2.87 3.16 -8.25
CA MET A 77 -2.74 4.59 -8.46
C MET A 77 -4.06 5.29 -8.19
N THR A 78 -3.98 6.38 -7.43
CA THR A 78 -5.15 7.17 -7.04
C THR A 78 -4.83 8.63 -7.28
N ALA A 79 -5.67 9.33 -8.04
CA ALA A 79 -5.62 10.78 -8.17
C ALA A 79 -7.04 11.35 -8.13
N LYS A 80 -7.46 11.84 -6.97
CA LYS A 80 -8.82 12.36 -6.81
C LYS A 80 -9.01 13.64 -7.65
N GLY A 81 -10.14 13.71 -8.37
CA GLY A 81 -10.51 14.85 -9.21
C GLY A 81 -9.86 14.85 -10.59
N VAL A 82 -9.00 13.88 -10.91
CA VAL A 82 -8.34 13.76 -12.21
C VAL A 82 -9.04 12.67 -13.02
N LYS A 83 -9.35 12.96 -14.29
CA LYS A 83 -9.88 11.94 -15.21
C LYS A 83 -8.87 10.79 -15.35
N LYS A 84 -9.36 9.54 -15.31
CA LYS A 84 -8.52 8.33 -15.29
C LYS A 84 -7.44 8.28 -16.39
N LYS A 85 -7.79 8.69 -17.62
CA LYS A 85 -6.82 8.79 -18.74
C LYS A 85 -5.67 9.76 -18.47
N LEU A 86 -5.97 10.90 -17.83
CA LEU A 86 -4.96 11.90 -17.49
C LEU A 86 -4.11 11.45 -16.30
N CYS A 87 -4.72 10.82 -15.30
CA CYS A 87 -4.04 10.28 -14.12
C CYS A 87 -2.87 9.36 -14.50
N ILE A 88 -3.09 8.42 -15.43
CA ILE A 88 -2.06 7.47 -15.88
C ILE A 88 -0.88 8.22 -16.52
N ASN A 89 -1.17 9.19 -17.40
CA ASN A 89 -0.13 9.92 -18.12
C ASN A 89 0.67 10.83 -17.17
N THR A 90 -0.02 11.54 -16.28
CA THR A 90 0.59 12.44 -15.30
C THR A 90 1.48 11.66 -14.34
N MET A 91 1.02 10.54 -13.78
CA MET A 91 1.82 9.73 -12.84
C MET A 91 3.01 9.05 -13.50
N LYS A 92 2.87 8.55 -14.74
CA LYS A 92 4.01 8.02 -15.51
C LYS A 92 5.10 9.08 -15.69
N ARG A 93 4.71 10.30 -16.06
CA ARG A 93 5.65 11.42 -16.23
C ARG A 93 6.34 11.80 -14.93
N TYR A 94 5.61 11.81 -13.80
CA TYR A 94 6.22 12.05 -12.49
C TYR A 94 7.18 10.95 -12.09
N LYS A 95 6.87 9.66 -12.31
CA LYS A 95 7.82 8.56 -12.08
C LYS A 95 9.12 8.79 -12.87
N GLN A 96 8.99 9.14 -14.15
CA GLN A 96 10.14 9.36 -15.03
C GLN A 96 11.01 10.55 -14.60
N LEU A 97 10.38 11.66 -14.15
CA LEU A 97 11.09 12.83 -13.61
C LEU A 97 11.81 12.55 -12.28
N GLN A 98 11.21 11.72 -11.41
CA GLN A 98 11.86 11.32 -10.17
C GLN A 98 13.07 10.42 -10.45
N SER A 99 12.94 9.45 -11.36
CA SER A 99 14.07 8.60 -11.76
C SER A 99 15.22 9.39 -12.40
N SER A 100 14.92 10.40 -13.24
CA SER A 100 15.96 11.25 -13.84
C SER A 100 16.65 12.15 -12.82
N ASN A 101 15.95 12.60 -11.78
CA ASN A 101 16.53 13.45 -10.73
C ASN A 101 17.37 12.67 -9.71
N ILE A 102 17.20 11.34 -9.63
CA ILE A 102 18.01 10.47 -8.75
C ILE A 102 19.30 10.04 -9.45
N ALA A 103 19.33 10.03 -10.78
CA ALA A 103 20.48 9.62 -11.58
C ALA A 103 21.44 10.77 -11.94
N ALA A 104 21.17 11.99 -11.48
CA ALA A 104 21.97 13.21 -11.68
C ALA A 104 22.53 13.71 -10.35
#